data_AF-A0A3R7XEH3-F1
#
_entry.id   AF-A0A3R7XEH3-F1
#
_cell.length_a   1.000
_cell.length_b   1.000
_cell.length_c   1.000
_cell.angle_alpha   90.00
_cell.angle_beta   90.00
_cell.angle_gamma   90.00
#
_symmetry.space_group_name_H-M   'P 1'
#
loop_
_entity.id
_entity.type
_entity.pdbx_description
1 polymer ?
#
loop_
_entity_poly.entity_id
_entity_poly.type
_entity_poly.pdbx_seq_one_letter_code
_entity_poly.pdbx_strand_id
1 'polypeptide(L)'
;MGPDIFVCGDMSIDVWNMVETAGINAKIKVGDPENPKLTDLSKATHAWVLAETSPGKWVALETTAGYISYDDGYYWGWSFDSPRELRTYLSLIKQYNAQLKVVEREINNYNQKVAEYNSAINRYNELSNQYSRYAGRTTSNPYEIQAAMNLYSHINAQGMIVSQRVGELNQATNTLDNANRDLNNIMIQINNLFT
;
A
#
# COMPACT_ATOMS: atom_id res chain seq x y z
N MET A 1 -2.15 -4.84 8.91
CA MET A 1 -1.72 -5.55 10.14
C MET A 1 -2.08 -4.72 11.36
N GLY A 2 -2.56 -5.37 12.41
CA GLY A 2 -2.81 -4.73 13.70
C GLY A 2 -1.51 -4.40 14.45
N PRO A 3 -1.57 -3.55 15.48
CA PRO A 3 -0.44 -3.24 16.37
C PRO A 3 0.13 -4.47 17.10
N ASP A 4 -0.61 -5.58 17.09
CA ASP A 4 -0.34 -6.77 17.91
C ASP A 4 0.98 -7.46 17.56
N ILE A 5 1.39 -7.49 16.28
CA ILE A 5 2.66 -8.14 15.88
C ILE A 5 3.90 -7.44 16.46
N PHE A 6 3.83 -6.12 16.66
CA PHE A 6 4.95 -5.36 17.23
C PHE A 6 5.10 -5.65 18.72
N VAL A 7 3.98 -5.75 19.43
CA VAL A 7 3.96 -6.05 20.87
C VAL A 7 4.42 -7.48 21.13
N CYS A 8 3.84 -8.48 20.45
CA CYS A 8 4.29 -9.86 20.62
C CYS A 8 5.71 -10.07 20.08
N GLY A 9 6.15 -9.27 19.10
CA GLY A 9 7.53 -9.26 18.63
C GLY A 9 8.53 -8.86 19.72
N ASP A 10 8.27 -7.75 20.44
CA ASP A 10 9.13 -7.33 21.55
C ASP A 10 9.10 -8.35 22.71
N MET A 11 7.92 -8.87 23.08
CA MET A 11 7.81 -9.94 24.09
C MET A 11 8.56 -11.22 23.69
N SER A 12 8.50 -11.58 22.40
CA SER A 12 9.24 -12.73 21.88
C SER A 12 10.74 -12.54 21.91
N ILE A 13 11.22 -11.32 21.71
CA ILE A 13 12.65 -11.00 21.87
C ILE A 13 13.08 -11.20 23.33
N ASP A 14 12.28 -10.72 24.29
CA ASP A 14 12.59 -10.87 25.71
C ASP A 14 12.62 -12.34 26.13
N VAL A 15 11.61 -13.13 25.75
CA VAL A 15 11.58 -14.58 26.02
C VAL A 15 12.73 -15.30 25.34
N TRP A 16 13.03 -14.98 24.07
CA TRP A 16 14.16 -15.58 23.35
C TRP A 16 15.47 -15.33 24.10
N ASN A 17 15.71 -14.10 24.57
CA ASN A 17 16.91 -13.76 25.35
C ASN A 17 16.99 -14.57 26.65
N MET A 18 15.86 -14.77 27.34
CA MET A 18 15.82 -15.59 28.56
C MET A 18 16.17 -17.05 28.29
N VAL A 19 15.62 -17.63 27.22
CA VAL A 19 15.84 -19.03 26.83
C VAL A 19 17.30 -19.25 26.42
N GLU A 20 17.86 -18.38 25.58
CA GLU A 20 19.26 -18.44 25.17
C GLU A 20 20.21 -18.24 26.35
N THR A 21 19.90 -17.32 27.27
CA THR A 21 20.69 -17.11 28.50
C THR A 21 20.71 -18.36 29.38
N ALA A 22 19.64 -19.16 29.36
CA ALA A 22 19.58 -20.44 30.06
C ALA A 22 20.37 -21.56 29.35
N GLY A 23 21.02 -21.27 28.22
CA GLY A 23 21.77 -22.24 27.42
C GLY A 23 20.88 -23.16 26.59
N ILE A 24 19.64 -22.76 26.31
CA ILE A 24 18.68 -23.49 25.50
C ILE A 24 18.64 -22.84 24.13
N ASN A 25 18.84 -23.62 23.06
CA ASN A 25 18.72 -23.10 21.69
C ASN A 25 17.29 -22.62 21.44
N ALA A 26 17.15 -21.43 20.86
CA ALA A 26 15.86 -20.81 20.60
C ALA A 26 15.78 -20.18 19.21
N LYS A 27 14.57 -20.14 18.66
CA LYS A 27 14.23 -19.40 17.44
C LYS A 27 13.02 -18.53 17.68
N ILE A 28 12.96 -17.39 17.02
CA ILE A 28 11.77 -16.56 17.01
C ILE A 28 10.97 -16.92 15.77
N LYS A 29 9.70 -17.27 15.94
CA LYS A 29 8.78 -17.54 14.85
C LYS A 29 7.88 -16.35 14.60
N VAL A 30 7.55 -16.13 13.33
CA VAL A 30 6.53 -15.16 12.90
C VAL A 30 5.58 -15.83 11.92
N GLY A 31 4.29 -15.59 12.08
CA GLY A 31 3.26 -16.18 11.23
C GLY A 31 1.86 -15.87 11.74
N ASP A 32 0.93 -16.75 11.40
CA ASP A 32 -0.44 -16.72 11.87
C ASP A 32 -0.81 -18.14 12.34
N PRO A 33 -0.84 -18.42 13.67
CA PRO A 33 -1.14 -19.74 14.19
C PRO A 33 -2.53 -20.26 13.77
N GLU A 34 -3.49 -19.37 13.51
CA GLU A 34 -4.83 -19.74 13.03
C GLU A 34 -4.85 -20.03 11.53
N ASN A 35 -3.84 -19.56 10.80
CA ASN A 35 -3.67 -19.77 9.37
C ASN A 35 -2.24 -20.22 9.00
N PRO A 36 -1.86 -21.47 9.33
CA PRO A 36 -0.50 -21.97 9.16
C PRO A 36 0.00 -22.06 7.71
N LYS A 37 -0.90 -21.94 6.72
CA LYS A 37 -0.58 -21.97 5.29
C LYS A 37 -0.35 -20.58 4.70
N LEU A 38 -0.12 -19.58 5.55
CA LEU A 38 0.19 -18.23 5.11
C LEU A 38 1.44 -18.24 4.22
N THR A 39 1.31 -17.73 2.99
CA THR A 39 2.42 -17.65 2.02
C THR A 39 3.05 -16.27 1.94
N ASP A 40 2.42 -15.28 2.57
CA ASP A 40 2.79 -13.87 2.51
C ASP A 40 3.16 -13.39 3.91
N LEU A 41 4.47 -13.25 4.15
CA LEU A 41 5.02 -12.84 5.43
C LEU A 41 4.56 -11.43 5.85
N SER A 42 4.17 -10.57 4.90
CA SER A 42 3.62 -9.24 5.20
C SER A 42 2.23 -9.28 5.83
N LYS A 43 1.63 -10.46 5.93
CA LYS A 43 0.32 -10.70 6.55
C LYS A 43 0.38 -11.45 7.88
N ALA A 44 1.57 -11.82 8.35
CA ALA A 44 1.71 -12.44 9.65
C ALA A 44 1.06 -11.60 10.76
N THR A 45 0.50 -12.25 11.76
CA THR A 45 -0.26 -11.55 12.81
C THR A 45 0.41 -11.70 14.17
N HIS A 46 1.33 -12.64 14.30
CA HIS A 46 1.86 -13.06 15.58
C HIS A 46 3.35 -13.41 15.51
N ALA A 47 4.01 -13.30 16.66
CA ALA A 47 5.39 -13.69 16.88
C ALA A 47 5.47 -14.47 18.20
N TRP A 48 6.27 -15.54 18.22
CA TRP A 48 6.44 -16.42 19.38
C TRP A 48 7.84 -17.04 19.38
N VAL A 49 8.16 -17.87 20.38
CA VAL A 49 9.48 -18.52 20.48
C VAL A 49 9.35 -20.02 20.36
N LEU A 50 10.26 -20.67 19.63
CA LEU A 50 10.51 -22.10 19.71
C LEU A 50 11.77 -22.34 20.54
N ALA A 51 11.68 -23.17 21.57
CA ALA A 51 12.81 -23.58 22.40
C ALA A 51 13.14 -25.06 22.18
N GLU A 52 14.41 -25.41 22.03
CA GLU A 52 14.84 -26.80 21.81
C GLU A 52 15.00 -27.55 23.15
N THR A 53 14.09 -28.48 23.44
CA THR A 53 14.12 -29.24 24.71
C THR A 53 15.08 -30.43 24.67
N SER A 54 15.41 -30.90 23.47
CA SER A 54 16.40 -31.95 23.18
C SER A 54 16.73 -31.90 21.69
N PRO A 55 17.85 -32.46 21.21
CA PRO A 55 18.23 -32.38 19.79
C PRO A 55 17.07 -32.70 18.83
N GLY A 56 16.67 -31.72 18.03
CA GLY A 56 15.59 -31.79 17.04
C GLY A 56 14.16 -31.70 17.60
N LYS A 57 13.96 -31.56 18.90
CA LYS A 57 12.64 -31.43 19.53
C LYS A 57 12.43 -30.02 20.06
N TRP A 58 11.38 -29.38 19.56
CA TRP A 58 11.07 -27.98 19.84
C TRP A 58 9.72 -27.85 20.54
N VAL A 59 9.63 -26.92 21.48
CA VAL A 59 8.39 -26.53 22.14
C VAL A 59 8.06 -25.08 21.79
N ALA A 60 6.80 -24.80 21.47
CA ALA A 60 6.36 -23.43 21.23
C ALA A 60 6.00 -22.73 22.55
N LEU A 61 6.58 -21.56 22.73
CA LEU A 61 6.33 -20.66 23.85
C LEU A 61 5.51 -19.49 23.31
N GLU A 62 4.22 -19.45 23.64
CA GLU A 62 3.40 -18.28 23.36
C GLU A 62 3.76 -17.20 24.38
N THR A 63 4.30 -16.09 23.88
CA THR A 63 5.03 -15.11 24.68
C THR A 63 4.14 -13.99 25.21
N THR A 64 2.93 -13.84 24.66
CA THR A 64 2.01 -12.75 24.99
C THR A 64 1.11 -13.11 26.17
N ALA A 65 0.50 -14.28 26.12
CA ALA A 65 -0.35 -14.88 27.14
C ALA A 65 0.41 -15.83 28.07
N GLY A 66 1.67 -16.19 27.75
CA GLY A 66 2.60 -16.82 28.68
C GLY A 66 2.32 -18.30 28.93
N TYR A 67 2.06 -19.06 27.86
CA TYR A 67 1.81 -20.50 27.95
C TYR A 67 2.62 -21.28 26.91
N ILE A 68 2.75 -22.58 27.13
CA ILE A 68 3.34 -23.52 26.16
C ILE A 68 2.24 -23.99 25.22
N SER A 69 2.45 -23.85 23.91
CA SER A 69 1.54 -24.38 22.90
C SER A 69 2.08 -25.66 22.27
N TYR A 70 1.17 -26.58 21.98
CA TYR A 70 1.43 -27.81 21.22
C TYR A 70 0.64 -27.83 19.90
N ASP A 71 -0.08 -26.75 19.60
CA ASP A 71 -0.89 -26.66 18.39
C ASP A 71 0.02 -26.56 17.17
N ASP A 72 -0.30 -27.32 16.13
CA ASP A 72 0.50 -27.41 14.91
C ASP A 72 0.79 -26.02 14.30
N GLY A 73 -0.16 -25.08 14.42
CA GLY A 73 -0.04 -23.71 13.90
C GLY A 73 1.21 -22.97 14.37
N TYR A 74 1.63 -23.19 15.63
CA TYR A 74 2.82 -22.58 16.22
C TYR A 74 4.13 -23.19 15.71
N TYR A 75 4.10 -24.26 14.92
CA TYR A 75 5.29 -24.84 14.32
C TYR A 75 5.47 -24.41 12.85
N TRP A 76 4.50 -23.68 12.29
CA TRP A 76 4.52 -23.12 10.94
C TRP A 76 4.93 -21.64 10.91
N GLY A 77 5.27 -21.13 9.73
CA GLY A 77 5.74 -19.75 9.54
C GLY A 77 7.26 -19.63 9.48
N TRP A 78 7.72 -18.39 9.50
CA TRP A 78 9.11 -18.03 9.25
C TRP A 78 9.92 -17.99 10.56
N SER A 79 11.15 -18.48 10.51
CA SER A 79 12.04 -18.54 11.69
C SER A 79 13.16 -17.52 11.58
N PHE A 80 13.27 -16.66 12.57
CA PHE A 80 14.43 -15.79 12.78
C PHE A 80 15.33 -16.43 13.83
N ASP A 81 16.64 -16.43 13.56
CA ASP A 81 17.62 -17.04 14.47
C ASP A 81 18.16 -16.01 15.49
N SER A 82 17.80 -14.72 15.35
CA SER A 82 18.16 -13.70 16.33
C SER A 82 17.15 -12.55 16.46
N PRO A 83 17.11 -11.86 17.62
CA PRO A 83 16.33 -10.63 17.80
C PRO A 83 16.64 -9.54 16.78
N ARG A 84 17.89 -9.48 16.29
CA ARG A 84 18.31 -8.50 15.29
C ARG A 84 17.58 -8.69 13.97
N GLU A 85 17.40 -9.92 13.53
CA GLU A 85 16.69 -10.23 12.29
C GLU A 85 15.20 -9.91 12.44
N LEU A 86 14.58 -10.29 13.57
CA LEU A 86 13.20 -9.93 13.86
C LEU A 86 13.01 -8.41 13.85
N ARG A 87 13.91 -7.64 14.49
CA ARG A 87 13.83 -6.16 14.47
C ARG A 87 13.94 -5.59 13.06
N THR A 88 14.76 -6.19 12.20
CA THR A 88 14.85 -5.82 10.79
C THR A 88 13.51 -6.04 10.09
N TYR A 89 12.91 -7.22 10.26
CA TYR A 89 11.59 -7.53 9.74
C TYR A 89 10.50 -6.56 10.23
N LEU A 90 10.40 -6.33 11.55
CA LEU A 90 9.41 -5.43 12.13
C LEU A 90 9.57 -3.99 11.60
N SER A 91 10.81 -3.53 11.41
CA SER A 91 11.10 -2.24 10.79
C SER A 91 10.59 -2.16 9.34
N LEU A 92 10.82 -3.20 8.54
CA LEU A 92 10.33 -3.27 7.16
C LEU A 92 8.80 -3.30 7.10
N ILE A 93 8.14 -4.07 7.97
CA ILE A 93 6.68 -4.11 8.06
C ILE A 93 6.10 -2.75 8.45
N LYS A 94 6.74 -2.05 9.38
CA LYS A 94 6.34 -0.68 9.75
C LYS A 94 6.42 0.26 8.54
N GLN A 95 7.51 0.17 7.77
CA GLN A 95 7.69 0.95 6.53
C GLN A 95 6.63 0.57 5.48
N TYR A 96 6.38 -0.72 5.27
CA TYR A 96 5.38 -1.24 4.35
C TYR A 96 3.98 -0.68 4.68
N ASN A 97 3.56 -0.78 5.94
CA ASN A 97 2.27 -0.27 6.39
C ASN A 97 2.16 1.26 6.26
N ALA A 98 3.25 1.99 6.50
CA ALA A 98 3.28 3.44 6.29
C ALA A 98 3.16 3.79 4.80
N GLN A 99 3.86 3.07 3.93
CA GLN A 99 3.83 3.29 2.48
C GLN A 99 2.49 2.90 1.87
N LEU A 100 1.83 1.86 2.38
CA LEU A 100 0.47 1.48 1.96
C LEU A 100 -0.52 2.65 2.14
N LYS A 101 -0.43 3.37 3.27
CA LYS A 101 -1.24 4.58 3.52
C LYS A 101 -0.91 5.74 2.57
N VAL A 102 0.33 5.82 2.08
CA VAL A 102 0.71 6.80 1.05
C VAL A 102 0.04 6.42 -0.27
N VAL A 103 0.16 5.15 -0.69
CA VAL A 103 -0.51 4.64 -1.90
C VAL A 103 -2.01 4.90 -1.87
N GLU A 104 -2.69 4.58 -0.76
CA GLU A 104 -4.13 4.84 -0.59
C GLU A 104 -4.49 6.32 -0.77
N ARG A 105 -3.68 7.22 -0.23
CA ARG A 105 -3.86 8.67 -0.40
C ARG A 105 -3.68 9.10 -1.85
N GLU A 106 -2.64 8.60 -2.52
CA GLU A 106 -2.37 8.94 -3.92
C GLU A 106 -3.41 8.36 -4.87
N ILE A 107 -4.00 7.19 -4.57
CA ILE A 107 -5.18 6.67 -5.30
C ILE A 107 -6.35 7.65 -5.20
N ASN A 108 -6.63 8.18 -4.00
CA ASN A 108 -7.71 9.15 -3.81
C ASN A 108 -7.45 10.45 -4.57
N ASN A 109 -6.22 10.96 -4.53
CA ASN A 109 -5.80 12.14 -5.29
C ASN A 109 -5.94 11.92 -6.81
N TYR A 110 -5.46 10.78 -7.33
CA TYR A 110 -5.63 10.39 -8.73
C TYR A 110 -7.10 10.37 -9.14
N ASN A 111 -7.96 9.71 -8.35
CA ASN A 111 -9.40 9.63 -8.63
C ASN A 111 -10.06 11.02 -8.67
N GLN A 112 -9.67 11.93 -7.78
CA GLN A 112 -10.13 13.31 -7.81
C GLN A 112 -9.71 14.00 -9.11
N LYS A 113 -8.45 13.84 -9.53
CA LYS A 113 -7.94 14.43 -10.79
C LYS A 113 -8.63 13.87 -12.03
N VAL A 114 -8.96 12.58 -12.04
CA VAL A 114 -9.79 11.97 -13.09
C VAL A 114 -11.17 12.63 -13.14
N ALA A 115 -11.82 12.85 -11.99
CA ALA A 115 -13.14 13.50 -11.94
C ALA A 115 -13.11 14.96 -12.42
N GLU A 116 -12.07 15.72 -12.05
CA GLU A 116 -11.85 17.10 -12.50
C GLU A 116 -11.62 17.17 -14.02
N TYR A 117 -10.79 16.26 -14.57
CA TYR A 117 -10.59 16.12 -16.01
C TYR A 117 -11.89 15.78 -16.75
N ASN A 118 -12.64 14.78 -16.25
CA ASN A 118 -13.90 14.35 -16.85
C ASN A 118 -14.94 15.49 -16.86
N SER A 119 -14.98 16.29 -15.80
CA SER A 119 -15.85 17.48 -15.74
C SER A 119 -15.44 18.53 -16.77
N ALA A 120 -14.13 18.78 -16.91
CA ALA A 120 -13.60 19.75 -17.86
C ALA A 120 -13.84 19.35 -19.32
N ILE A 121 -13.67 18.07 -19.67
CA ILE A 121 -13.90 17.58 -21.03
C ILE A 121 -15.40 17.56 -21.38
N ASN A 122 -16.28 17.22 -20.43
CA ASN A 122 -17.72 17.30 -20.63
C ASN A 122 -18.15 18.73 -20.95
N ARG A 123 -17.65 19.72 -20.19
CA ARG A 123 -17.92 21.13 -20.45
C ARG A 123 -17.42 21.58 -21.83
N TYR A 124 -16.23 21.13 -22.22
CA TYR A 124 -15.69 21.40 -23.55
C TYR A 124 -16.61 20.87 -24.66
N ASN A 125 -17.06 19.62 -24.51
CA ASN A 125 -17.96 18.96 -25.47
C ASN A 125 -19.32 19.67 -25.56
N GLU A 126 -19.89 20.13 -24.43
CA GLU A 126 -21.12 20.93 -24.43
C GLU A 126 -20.97 22.22 -25.24
N LEU A 127 -19.88 22.96 -25.03
CA LEU A 127 -19.60 24.21 -25.75
C LEU A 127 -19.41 23.94 -27.24
N SER A 128 -18.65 22.90 -27.59
CA SER A 128 -18.44 22.46 -28.97
C SER A 128 -19.77 22.10 -29.66
N ASN A 129 -20.64 21.33 -28.98
CA ASN A 129 -21.96 20.98 -29.50
C ASN A 129 -22.88 22.19 -29.71
N GLN A 130 -22.80 23.21 -28.84
CA GLN A 130 -23.53 24.47 -29.04
C GLN A 130 -23.01 25.23 -30.27
N TYR A 131 -21.68 25.28 -30.43
CA TYR A 131 -21.04 25.96 -31.56
C TYR A 131 -21.34 25.27 -32.90
N SER A 132 -21.51 23.94 -32.93
CA SER A 132 -21.88 23.19 -34.14
C SER A 132 -23.15 23.69 -34.84
N ARG A 133 -24.03 24.44 -34.16
CA ARG A 133 -25.22 25.08 -34.75
C ARG A 133 -24.88 26.22 -35.72
N TYR A 134 -23.67 26.77 -35.62
CA TYR A 134 -23.14 27.86 -36.44
C TYR A 134 -22.09 27.38 -37.44
N ALA A 135 -21.46 26.23 -37.19
CA ALA A 135 -20.44 25.67 -38.06
C ALA A 135 -20.97 25.42 -39.48
N GLY A 136 -20.28 25.96 -40.49
CA GLY A 136 -20.63 25.77 -41.90
C GLY A 136 -21.84 26.54 -42.42
N ARG A 137 -22.44 27.43 -41.61
CA ARG A 137 -23.55 28.31 -42.03
C ARG A 137 -23.03 29.70 -42.38
N THR A 138 -23.49 30.25 -43.49
CA THR A 138 -23.34 31.68 -43.81
C THR A 138 -24.56 32.43 -43.30
N THR A 139 -24.35 33.40 -42.41
CA THR A 139 -25.39 34.30 -41.89
C THR A 139 -24.89 35.74 -41.94
N SER A 140 -25.77 36.68 -42.26
CA SER A 140 -25.51 38.13 -42.19
C SER A 140 -26.06 38.75 -40.91
N ASN A 141 -26.72 37.96 -40.05
CA ASN A 141 -27.29 38.43 -38.79
C ASN A 141 -26.16 38.74 -37.77
N PRO A 142 -25.94 40.01 -37.39
CA PRO A 142 -24.83 40.39 -36.50
C PRO A 142 -24.91 39.72 -35.13
N TYR A 143 -26.12 39.45 -34.63
CA TYR A 143 -26.31 38.78 -33.33
C TYR A 143 -25.86 37.32 -33.36
N GLU A 144 -26.09 36.61 -34.46
CA GLU A 144 -25.64 35.21 -34.62
C GLU A 144 -24.12 35.13 -34.76
N ILE A 145 -23.52 36.07 -35.50
CA ILE A 145 -22.07 36.18 -35.64
C ILE A 145 -21.43 36.40 -34.26
N GLN A 146 -21.94 37.34 -33.47
CA GLN A 146 -21.41 37.61 -32.13
C GLN A 146 -21.56 36.41 -31.19
N ALA A 147 -22.70 35.72 -31.23
CA ALA A 147 -22.92 34.53 -30.43
C ALA A 147 -21.92 33.41 -30.77
N ALA A 148 -21.66 33.19 -32.07
CA ALA A 148 -20.67 32.22 -32.53
C ALA A 148 -19.24 32.59 -32.09
N MET A 149 -18.86 33.87 -32.19
CA MET A 149 -17.56 34.36 -31.73
C MET A 149 -17.37 34.17 -30.22
N ASN A 150 -18.41 34.46 -29.42
CA ASN A 150 -18.39 34.26 -27.97
C ASN A 150 -18.22 32.77 -27.61
N LEU A 151 -18.98 31.88 -28.26
CA LEU A 151 -18.85 30.43 -28.06
C LEU A 151 -17.45 29.93 -28.43
N TYR A 152 -16.90 30.38 -29.55
CA TYR A 152 -15.54 30.03 -29.96
C TYR A 152 -14.48 30.46 -28.94
N SER A 153 -14.61 31.67 -28.39
CA SER A 153 -13.74 32.15 -27.30
C SER A 153 -13.85 31.27 -26.05
N HIS A 154 -15.06 30.89 -25.63
CA HIS A 154 -15.27 29.99 -24.51
C HIS A 154 -14.71 28.59 -24.74
N ILE A 155 -14.83 28.04 -25.96
CA ILE A 155 -14.23 26.74 -26.33
C ILE A 155 -12.72 26.80 -26.18
N ASN A 156 -12.06 27.85 -26.69
CA ASN A 156 -10.61 28.01 -26.57
C ASN A 156 -10.18 28.12 -25.10
N ALA A 157 -10.87 28.91 -24.29
CA ALA A 157 -10.63 29.01 -22.87
C ALA A 157 -10.78 27.65 -22.16
N GLN A 158 -11.84 26.92 -22.48
CA GLN A 158 -12.07 25.60 -21.90
C GLN A 158 -11.04 24.56 -22.37
N GLY A 159 -10.56 24.65 -23.61
CA GLY A 159 -9.48 23.80 -24.12
C GLY A 159 -8.17 23.98 -23.33
N MET A 160 -7.85 25.21 -22.91
CA MET A 160 -6.73 25.45 -22.01
C MET A 160 -6.92 24.78 -20.64
N ILE A 161 -8.14 24.85 -20.07
CA ILE A 161 -8.47 24.17 -18.81
C ILE A 161 -8.32 22.66 -18.95
N VAL A 162 -8.83 22.06 -20.02
CA VAL A 162 -8.65 20.62 -20.30
C VAL A 162 -7.17 20.26 -20.37
N SER A 163 -6.37 21.07 -21.07
CA SER A 163 -4.92 20.83 -21.21
C SER A 163 -4.20 20.90 -19.87
N GLN A 164 -4.58 21.86 -19.01
CA GLN A 164 -4.08 21.94 -17.64
C GLN A 164 -4.46 20.67 -16.84
N ARG A 165 -5.71 20.21 -16.91
CA ARG A 165 -6.17 19.01 -16.20
C ARG A 165 -5.46 17.74 -16.66
N VAL A 166 -5.14 17.62 -17.95
CA VAL A 166 -4.29 16.53 -18.45
C VAL A 166 -2.92 16.56 -17.78
N GLY A 167 -2.30 17.73 -17.68
CA GLY A 167 -1.01 17.90 -16.98
C GLY A 167 -1.07 17.47 -15.51
N GLU A 168 -2.10 17.91 -14.78
CA GLU A 168 -2.32 17.55 -13.38
C GLU A 168 -2.58 16.04 -13.21
N LEU A 169 -3.36 15.43 -14.10
CA LEU A 169 -3.62 13.99 -14.08
C LEU A 169 -2.35 13.18 -14.35
N ASN A 170 -1.51 13.62 -15.29
CA ASN A 170 -0.22 12.98 -15.55
C ASN A 170 0.71 13.05 -14.33
N GLN A 171 0.75 14.19 -13.64
CA GLN A 171 1.51 14.34 -12.40
C GLN A 171 1.00 13.40 -11.31
N ALA A 172 -0.32 13.34 -11.09
CA ALA A 172 -0.92 12.43 -10.12
C ALA A 172 -0.63 10.96 -10.44
N THR A 173 -0.68 10.59 -11.73
CA THR A 173 -0.34 9.23 -12.21
C THR A 173 1.11 8.88 -11.86
N ASN A 174 2.06 9.76 -12.19
CA ASN A 174 3.48 9.53 -11.89
C ASN A 174 3.75 9.40 -10.39
N THR A 175 3.08 10.21 -9.56
CA THR A 175 3.22 10.13 -8.09
C THR A 175 2.70 8.80 -7.56
N LEU A 176 1.54 8.35 -8.04
CA LEU A 176 0.98 7.04 -7.67
C LEU A 176 1.89 5.89 -8.11
N ASP A 177 2.44 5.93 -9.32
CA ASP A 177 3.36 4.92 -9.83
C ASP A 177 4.64 4.84 -9.00
N ASN A 178 5.19 5.98 -8.60
CA ASN A 178 6.36 6.02 -7.71
C ASN A 178 6.03 5.44 -6.33
N ALA A 179 4.88 5.82 -5.75
CA ALA A 179 4.46 5.30 -4.45
C ALA A 179 4.28 3.77 -4.47
N ASN A 180 3.72 3.23 -5.55
CA ASN A 180 3.58 1.78 -5.77
C ASN A 180 4.94 1.09 -5.94
N ARG A 181 5.87 1.72 -6.67
CA ARG A 181 7.23 1.20 -6.82
C ARG A 181 7.93 1.08 -5.47
N ASP A 182 7.83 2.11 -4.63
CA ASP A 182 8.43 2.09 -3.29
C ASP A 182 7.82 1.01 -2.39
N LEU A 183 6.50 0.82 -2.45
CA LEU A 183 5.81 -0.26 -1.73
C LEU A 183 6.33 -1.64 -2.17
N ASN A 184 6.46 -1.85 -3.48
CA ASN A 184 6.99 -3.10 -4.05
C ASN A 184 8.45 -3.34 -3.66
N ASN A 185 9.28 -2.29 -3.61
CA ASN A 185 10.66 -2.40 -3.17
C ASN A 185 10.76 -2.87 -1.72
N ILE A 186 9.89 -2.35 -0.83
CA ILE A 186 9.83 -2.81 0.57
C ILE A 186 9.39 -4.28 0.63
N MET A 187 8.39 -4.68 -0.17
CA MET A 187 7.93 -6.07 -0.22
C MET A 187 9.04 -7.04 -0.68
N ILE A 188 9.84 -6.64 -1.67
CA ILE A 188 11.00 -7.41 -2.12
C ILE A 188 12.00 -7.58 -0.97
N GLN A 189 12.29 -6.51 -0.21
CA GLN A 189 13.18 -6.60 0.95
C GLN A 189 12.66 -7.55 2.03
N ILE A 190 11.35 -7.56 2.29
CA ILE A 190 10.72 -8.49 3.23
C ILE A 190 10.90 -9.93 2.76
N ASN A 191 10.63 -10.22 1.48
CA ASN A 191 10.75 -11.57 0.94
C ASN A 191 12.21 -12.07 0.91
N ASN A 192 13.17 -11.17 0.71
CA ASN A 192 14.59 -11.49 0.69
C ASN A 192 15.19 -11.82 2.07
N LEU A 193 14.43 -11.67 3.16
CA LEU A 193 14.89 -12.09 4.50
C LEU A 193 15.06 -13.61 4.62
N PHE A 194 14.48 -14.39 3.69
CA PHE A 194 14.37 -15.85 3.79
C PHE A 194 14.82 -16.60 2.52
N THR A 195 15.48 -15.91 1.60
CA THR A 195 16.06 -16.45 0.36
C THR A 195 17.57 -16.34 0.39
#